data_AF-A0AAJ3ND10-F1
#
_entry.id   AF-A0AAJ3ND10-F1
#
_cell.length_a   1.000
_cell.length_b   1.000
_cell.length_c   1.000
_cell.angle_alpha   90.00
_cell.angle_beta   90.00
_cell.angle_gamma   90.00
#
_symmetry.space_group_name_H-M   'P 1'
#
loop_
_entity.id
_entity.type
_entity.pdbx_description
1 polymer ?
#
loop_
_entity_poly.entity_id
_entity_poly.type
_entity_poly.pdbx_seq_one_letter_code
_entity_poly.pdbx_strand_id
1 'polypeptide(L)'
;MDKKSDIPGFSPEELVEYDKHVKFYYTNIINAIILFTYNVKRLDEMAPILIDPLTELYEELDYAFTYVLFETVFRNNLIDRKHKEDLLAFKTKVDSIPNEIWDWEFIDYHENWISIRTDANEILNKIGIITRIYNDEYTTIVFNKDIENGIPQLPEKKINFFTRLFRNKNT
;
A
#
# COMPACT_ATOMS: atom_id res chain seq x y z
N MET A 1 -14.73 -29.00 12.79
CA MET A 1 -14.96 -27.55 12.93
C MET A 1 -14.92 -26.97 11.54
N ASP A 2 -16.07 -26.63 10.99
CA ASP A 2 -16.14 -25.94 9.71
C ASP A 2 -15.50 -24.57 9.87
N LYS A 3 -14.33 -24.36 9.23
CA LYS A 3 -13.78 -23.02 9.04
C LYS A 3 -14.74 -22.32 8.08
N LYS A 4 -15.72 -21.59 8.61
CA LYS A 4 -16.47 -20.62 7.80
C LYS A 4 -15.45 -19.72 7.11
N SER A 5 -15.59 -19.52 5.81
CA SER A 5 -14.85 -18.45 5.16
C SER A 5 -15.42 -17.14 5.68
N ASP A 6 -14.65 -16.45 6.52
CA ASP A 6 -15.06 -15.17 7.11
C ASP A 6 -14.95 -14.00 6.10
N ILE A 7 -14.56 -14.31 4.85
CA ILE A 7 -14.42 -13.37 3.73
C ILE A 7 -15.28 -13.88 2.56
N PRO A 8 -16.42 -13.23 2.27
CA PRO A 8 -17.25 -13.51 1.10
C PRO A 8 -16.47 -13.62 -0.20
N GLY A 9 -16.78 -14.66 -0.99
CA GLY A 9 -16.17 -14.89 -2.31
C GLY A 9 -14.90 -15.74 -2.32
N PHE A 10 -14.42 -16.21 -1.16
CA PHE A 10 -13.23 -17.06 -1.04
C PHE A 10 -13.53 -18.36 -0.29
N SER A 11 -12.90 -19.46 -0.74
CA SER A 11 -12.93 -20.76 -0.06
C SER A 11 -12.00 -20.78 1.16
N PRO A 12 -12.24 -21.66 2.15
CA PRO A 12 -11.35 -21.81 3.30
C PRO A 12 -9.90 -22.16 2.91
N GLU A 13 -9.71 -22.96 1.86
CA GLU A 13 -8.39 -23.35 1.36
C GLU A 13 -7.63 -22.16 0.78
N GLU A 14 -8.30 -21.31 -0.01
CA GLU A 14 -7.72 -20.06 -0.52
C GLU A 14 -7.33 -19.13 0.64
N LEU A 15 -8.19 -19.00 1.65
CA LEU A 15 -7.93 -18.15 2.81
C LEU A 15 -6.70 -18.62 3.62
N VAL A 16 -6.48 -19.94 3.71
CA VAL A 16 -5.26 -20.50 4.32
C VAL A 16 -4.01 -20.16 3.51
N GLU A 17 -4.12 -20.05 2.17
CA GLU A 17 -3.00 -19.61 1.35
C GLU A 17 -2.65 -18.14 1.60
N TYR A 18 -3.66 -17.26 1.66
CA TYR A 18 -3.46 -15.85 2.03
C TYR A 18 -2.85 -15.70 3.43
N ASP A 19 -3.24 -16.53 4.40
CA ASP A 19 -2.69 -16.49 5.77
C ASP A 19 -1.18 -16.65 5.82
N LYS A 20 -0.59 -17.43 4.90
CA LYS A 20 0.86 -17.63 4.83
C LYS A 20 1.64 -16.34 4.59
N HIS A 21 0.99 -15.34 4.02
CA HIS A 21 1.58 -14.07 3.62
C HIS A 21 1.05 -12.88 4.44
N VAL A 22 0.31 -13.12 5.52
CA VAL A 22 -0.37 -12.06 6.30
C VAL A 22 0.56 -10.97 6.82
N LYS A 23 1.81 -11.30 7.16
CA LYS A 23 2.83 -10.31 7.58
C LYS A 23 3.20 -9.34 6.47
N PHE A 24 3.27 -9.82 5.23
CA PHE A 24 3.50 -8.98 4.06
C PHE A 24 2.32 -8.04 3.83
N TYR A 25 1.08 -8.54 3.90
CA TYR A 25 -0.11 -7.70 3.74
C TYR A 25 -0.24 -6.64 4.83
N TYR A 26 0.05 -7.00 6.09
CA TYR A 26 0.15 -6.03 7.18
C TYR A 26 1.19 -4.96 6.89
N THR A 27 2.38 -5.37 6.43
CA THR A 27 3.47 -4.44 6.10
C THR A 27 3.05 -3.49 4.99
N ASN A 28 2.34 -3.95 3.96
CA ASN A 28 1.86 -3.09 2.88
C ASN A 28 0.87 -2.04 3.37
N ILE A 29 -0.08 -2.41 4.26
CA ILE A 29 -1.00 -1.43 4.88
C ILE A 29 -0.21 -0.36 5.63
N ILE A 30 0.73 -0.77 6.49
CA ILE A 30 1.51 0.19 7.29
C ILE A 30 2.39 1.06 6.39
N ASN A 31 3.09 0.48 5.42
CA ASN A 31 3.93 1.20 4.48
C ASN A 31 3.14 2.20 3.65
N ALA A 32 2.01 1.79 3.08
CA ALA A 32 1.16 2.68 2.30
C ALA A 32 0.77 3.91 3.12
N ILE A 33 0.32 3.75 4.36
CA ILE A 33 -0.04 4.88 5.23
C ILE A 33 1.20 5.71 5.61
N ILE A 34 2.35 5.08 5.88
CA ILE A 34 3.61 5.78 6.17
C ILE A 34 4.00 6.70 5.01
N LEU A 35 3.86 6.27 3.75
CA LEU A 35 4.19 7.12 2.59
C LEU A 35 3.37 8.42 2.59
N PHE A 36 2.09 8.37 2.98
CA PHE A 36 1.28 9.59 3.11
C PHE A 36 1.66 10.49 4.29
N THR A 37 2.54 10.04 5.19
CA THR A 37 3.10 10.91 6.24
C THR A 37 4.27 11.76 5.74
N TYR A 38 4.81 11.45 4.57
CA TYR A 38 6.00 12.09 4.05
C TYR A 38 5.70 13.45 3.41
N ASN A 39 6.72 14.30 3.43
CA ASN A 39 6.77 15.52 2.63
C ASN A 39 7.51 15.25 1.31
N VAL A 40 7.55 16.24 0.42
CA VAL A 40 8.23 16.12 -0.88
C VAL A 40 9.65 15.56 -0.72
N LYS A 41 10.43 16.14 0.19
CA LYS A 41 11.82 15.72 0.43
C LYS A 41 11.93 14.24 0.80
N ARG A 42 11.08 13.76 1.71
CA ARG A 42 11.08 12.36 2.15
C ARG A 42 10.60 11.41 1.06
N LEU A 43 9.63 11.82 0.25
CA LEU A 43 9.18 11.02 -0.90
C LEU A 43 10.26 10.94 -1.98
N ASP A 44 10.98 12.02 -2.25
CA ASP A 44 12.11 12.04 -3.18
C ASP A 44 13.25 11.11 -2.71
N GLU A 45 13.54 11.09 -1.39
CA GLU A 45 14.47 10.12 -0.78
C GLU A 45 14.05 8.65 -0.99
N MET A 46 12.77 8.38 -1.28
CA MET A 46 12.27 7.03 -1.56
C MET A 46 12.47 6.60 -3.02
N ALA A 47 12.89 7.48 -3.95
CA ALA A 47 13.06 7.14 -5.37
C ALA A 47 13.92 5.87 -5.65
N PRO A 48 14.97 5.54 -4.87
CA PRO A 48 15.71 4.29 -5.07
C PRO A 48 14.92 3.02 -4.74
N ILE A 49 13.84 3.15 -3.98
CA ILE A 49 12.96 2.06 -3.52
C ILE A 49 11.67 2.06 -4.33
N LEU A 50 11.07 3.23 -4.51
CA LEU A 50 9.85 3.52 -5.24
C LEU A 50 10.25 4.18 -6.55
N ILE A 51 10.26 3.42 -7.65
CA ILE A 51 10.80 3.87 -8.96
C ILE A 51 10.21 5.24 -9.36
N ASP A 52 8.91 5.43 -9.13
CA ASP A 52 8.20 6.70 -9.20
C ASP A 52 7.40 6.90 -7.90
N PRO A 53 7.88 7.71 -6.94
CA PRO A 53 7.25 7.83 -5.63
C PRO A 53 5.79 8.31 -5.63
N LEU A 54 5.38 9.17 -6.57
CA LEU A 54 3.99 9.66 -6.61
C LEU A 54 3.04 8.60 -7.16
N THR A 55 3.45 7.90 -8.22
CA THR A 55 2.68 6.79 -8.77
C THR A 55 2.59 5.64 -7.75
N GLU A 56 3.72 5.27 -7.15
CA GLU A 56 3.79 4.19 -6.17
C GLU A 56 3.00 4.52 -4.88
N LEU A 57 2.88 5.80 -4.49
CA LEU A 57 2.00 6.22 -3.38
C LEU A 57 0.55 5.75 -3.58
N TYR A 58 0.03 5.92 -4.80
CA TYR A 58 -1.33 5.50 -5.15
C TYR A 58 -1.41 3.97 -5.29
N GLU A 59 -0.45 3.35 -5.99
CA GLU A 59 -0.45 1.92 -6.25
C GLU A 59 -0.28 1.07 -4.98
N GLU A 60 0.64 1.44 -4.09
CA GLU A 60 0.86 0.75 -2.82
C GLU A 60 -0.38 0.87 -1.91
N LEU A 61 -1.08 2.00 -1.94
CA LEU A 61 -2.35 2.16 -1.22
C LEU A 61 -3.45 1.27 -1.81
N ASP A 62 -3.64 1.26 -3.13
CA ASP A 62 -4.68 0.46 -3.76
C ASP A 62 -4.44 -1.04 -3.56
N TYR A 63 -3.18 -1.47 -3.67
CA TYR A 63 -2.78 -2.85 -3.40
C TYR A 63 -3.04 -3.24 -1.94
N ALA A 64 -2.60 -2.43 -0.98
CA ALA A 64 -2.77 -2.70 0.45
C ALA A 64 -4.25 -2.84 0.86
N PHE A 65 -5.15 -2.15 0.16
CA PHE A 65 -6.59 -2.16 0.43
C PHE A 65 -7.38 -3.10 -0.49
N THR A 66 -6.71 -3.93 -1.29
CA THR A 66 -7.37 -5.02 -2.01
C THR A 66 -8.12 -5.90 -1.02
N TYR A 67 -9.41 -6.11 -1.25
CA TYR A 67 -10.37 -6.66 -0.29
C TYR A 67 -9.84 -7.88 0.50
N VAL A 68 -9.39 -8.93 -0.19
CA VAL A 68 -8.93 -10.16 0.47
C VAL A 68 -7.63 -9.97 1.26
N LEU A 69 -6.72 -9.11 0.79
CA LEU A 69 -5.45 -8.83 1.46
C LEU A 69 -5.71 -8.05 2.75
N PHE A 70 -6.54 -7.00 2.64
CA PHE A 70 -6.94 -6.16 3.76
C PHE A 70 -7.68 -6.96 4.83
N GLU A 71 -8.71 -7.72 4.46
CA GLU A 71 -9.48 -8.54 5.41
C GLU A 71 -8.63 -9.63 6.08
N THR A 72 -7.64 -10.17 5.37
CA THR A 72 -6.72 -11.19 5.92
C THR A 72 -5.95 -10.65 7.13
N VAL A 73 -5.55 -9.38 7.13
CA VAL A 73 -4.85 -8.74 8.26
C VAL A 73 -5.74 -8.68 9.51
N PHE A 74 -7.02 -8.33 9.37
CA PHE A 74 -7.96 -8.29 10.50
C PHE A 74 -8.37 -9.68 10.96
N ARG A 75 -8.60 -10.62 10.04
CA ARG A 75 -8.94 -12.00 10.39
C ARG A 75 -7.84 -12.68 11.21
N ASN A 76 -6.59 -12.30 10.98
CA ASN A 76 -5.43 -12.78 11.74
C ASN A 76 -5.07 -11.89 12.94
N ASN A 77 -5.88 -10.89 13.28
CA ASN A 77 -5.71 -10.01 14.44
C ASN A 77 -4.37 -9.24 14.47
N LEU A 78 -3.79 -8.93 13.31
CA LEU A 78 -2.57 -8.09 13.25
C LEU A 78 -2.90 -6.60 13.43
N ILE A 79 -4.12 -6.19 13.09
CA ILE A 79 -4.70 -4.88 13.41
C ILE A 79 -6.03 -5.14 14.10
N ASP A 80 -6.29 -4.43 15.19
CA ASP A 80 -7.58 -4.50 15.89
C ASP A 80 -8.70 -4.04 14.96
N ARG A 81 -9.78 -4.83 14.90
CA ARG A 81 -10.94 -4.60 14.03
C ARG A 81 -11.59 -3.24 14.23
N LYS A 82 -11.45 -2.63 15.42
CA LYS A 82 -11.94 -1.27 15.70
C LYS A 82 -11.32 -0.19 14.81
N HIS A 83 -10.13 -0.43 14.23
CA HIS A 83 -9.43 0.52 13.36
C HIS A 83 -9.80 0.38 11.88
N LYS A 84 -10.62 -0.63 11.53
CA LYS A 84 -10.95 -0.92 10.14
C LYS A 84 -11.68 0.23 9.44
N GLU A 85 -12.65 0.83 10.12
CA GLU A 85 -13.43 1.95 9.56
C GLU A 85 -12.56 3.19 9.37
N ASP A 86 -11.68 3.50 10.33
CA ASP A 86 -10.69 4.59 10.22
C ASP A 86 -9.79 4.40 8.98
N LEU A 87 -9.31 3.18 8.73
CA LEU A 87 -8.47 2.85 7.58
C LEU A 87 -9.24 2.99 6.25
N LEU A 88 -10.49 2.51 6.18
CA LEU A 88 -11.32 2.63 4.98
C LEU A 88 -11.70 4.09 4.68
N ALA A 89 -11.98 4.87 5.73
CA ALA A 89 -12.23 6.31 5.61
C ALA A 89 -10.99 7.04 5.08
N PHE A 90 -9.80 6.68 5.56
CA PHE A 90 -8.55 7.22 5.04
C PHE A 90 -8.36 6.93 3.55
N LYS A 91 -8.53 5.67 3.12
CA LYS A 91 -8.44 5.33 1.68
C LYS A 91 -9.46 6.12 0.86
N THR A 92 -10.71 6.20 1.33
CA THR A 92 -11.77 6.96 0.64
C THR A 92 -11.39 8.44 0.49
N LYS A 93 -10.76 9.01 1.52
CA LYS A 93 -10.26 10.39 1.47
C LYS A 93 -9.15 10.57 0.45
N VAL A 94 -8.19 9.63 0.38
CA VAL A 94 -7.13 9.65 -0.65
C VAL A 94 -7.72 9.50 -2.05
N ASP A 95 -8.65 8.57 -2.25
CA ASP A 95 -9.32 8.34 -3.53
C ASP A 95 -10.16 9.56 -3.98
N SER A 96 -10.50 10.46 -3.05
CA SER A 96 -11.22 11.71 -3.33
C SER A 96 -10.32 12.90 -3.69
N ILE A 97 -8.99 12.75 -3.61
CA ILE A 97 -8.04 13.79 -4.03
C ILE A 97 -8.22 14.04 -5.53
N PRO A 98 -8.46 15.29 -5.97
CA PRO A 98 -8.50 15.64 -7.39
C PRO A 98 -7.18 15.32 -8.10
N ASN A 99 -7.25 14.80 -9.33
CA ASN A 99 -6.07 14.44 -10.12
C ASN A 99 -5.12 15.64 -10.34
N GLU A 100 -5.66 16.85 -10.39
CA GLU A 100 -4.91 18.09 -10.63
C GLU A 100 -3.93 18.41 -9.52
N ILE A 101 -4.12 17.85 -8.32
CA ILE A 101 -3.24 18.09 -7.17
C ILE A 101 -2.36 16.88 -6.82
N TRP A 102 -2.36 15.85 -7.66
CA TRP A 102 -1.38 14.75 -7.61
C TRP A 102 -0.06 15.13 -8.29
N ASP A 103 0.51 16.27 -7.87
CA ASP A 103 1.79 16.78 -8.34
C ASP A 103 2.66 17.20 -7.14
N TRP A 104 3.97 17.08 -7.31
CA TRP A 104 5.00 17.44 -6.34
C TRP A 104 4.82 18.84 -5.76
N GLU A 105 4.37 19.80 -6.57
CA GLU A 105 4.19 21.19 -6.11
C GLU A 105 3.10 21.35 -5.04
N PHE A 106 2.15 20.41 -4.95
CA PHE A 106 1.01 20.49 -4.03
C PHE A 106 1.22 19.72 -2.73
N ILE A 107 2.09 18.71 -2.72
CA ILE A 107 2.23 17.75 -1.59
C ILE A 107 2.45 18.46 -0.25
N ASP A 108 3.24 19.53 -0.21
CA ASP A 108 3.59 20.19 1.06
C ASP A 108 2.66 21.34 1.45
N TYR A 109 1.87 21.86 0.52
CA TYR A 109 1.18 23.14 0.68
C TYR A 109 -0.34 23.06 0.51
N HIS A 110 -0.83 22.09 -0.28
CA HIS A 110 -2.25 21.96 -0.54
C HIS A 110 -2.98 21.39 0.67
N GLU A 111 -4.12 21.98 1.03
CA GLU A 111 -4.86 21.63 2.25
C GLU A 111 -5.25 20.15 2.32
N ASN A 112 -5.67 19.55 1.21
CA ASN A 112 -5.97 18.12 1.13
C ASN A 112 -4.77 17.24 1.51
N TRP A 113 -3.58 17.55 1.00
CA TRP A 113 -2.36 16.80 1.32
C TRP A 113 -1.94 16.98 2.78
N ILE A 114 -2.02 18.21 3.30
CA ILE A 114 -1.76 18.49 4.73
C ILE A 114 -2.74 17.70 5.61
N SER A 115 -4.01 17.69 5.24
CA SER A 115 -5.07 17.00 5.97
C SER A 115 -4.86 15.48 5.95
N ILE A 116 -4.55 14.90 4.78
CA ILE A 116 -4.27 13.46 4.65
C ILE A 116 -3.01 13.05 5.40
N ARG A 117 -1.96 13.88 5.37
CA ARG A 117 -0.74 13.66 6.16
C ARG A 117 -1.03 13.65 7.66
N THR A 118 -1.93 14.53 8.11
CA THR A 118 -2.37 14.58 9.51
C THR A 118 -3.11 13.30 9.87
N ASP A 119 -4.11 12.91 9.08
CA ASP A 119 -4.89 11.69 9.30
C ASP A 119 -4.02 10.42 9.28
N ALA A 120 -3.09 10.31 8.34
CA ALA A 120 -2.15 9.20 8.25
C ALA A 120 -1.33 9.07 9.55
N ASN A 121 -0.84 10.20 10.08
CA ASN A 121 -0.12 10.21 11.35
C ASN A 121 -1.00 9.80 12.53
N GLU A 122 -2.25 10.27 12.59
CA GLU A 122 -3.19 9.90 13.64
C GLU A 122 -3.56 8.42 13.61
N ILE A 123 -3.83 7.86 12.43
CA ILE A 123 -4.18 6.45 12.25
C ILE A 123 -3.02 5.56 12.67
N LEU A 124 -1.80 5.87 12.24
CA LEU A 124 -0.61 5.12 12.65
C LEU A 124 -0.43 5.16 14.19
N ASN A 125 -0.65 6.32 14.81
CA ASN A 125 -0.61 6.44 16.27
C ASN A 125 -1.69 5.59 16.95
N LYS A 126 -2.93 5.61 16.45
CA LYS A 126 -4.05 4.81 16.97
C LYS A 126 -3.77 3.30 16.90
N ILE A 127 -3.12 2.84 15.83
CA ILE A 127 -2.75 1.43 15.60
C ILE A 127 -1.46 1.06 16.38
N GLY A 128 -0.78 2.03 17.01
CA GLY A 128 0.41 1.81 17.83
C GLY A 128 1.73 1.80 17.05
N ILE A 129 1.74 2.32 15.82
CA ILE A 129 2.96 2.47 15.01
C ILE A 129 3.64 3.79 15.37
N ILE A 130 4.78 3.71 16.03
CA ILE A 130 5.52 4.88 16.53
C ILE A 130 6.49 5.47 15.50
N THR A 131 6.97 4.66 14.54
CA THR A 131 7.90 5.12 13.52
C THR A 131 7.16 5.56 12.26
N ARG A 132 7.82 6.40 11.45
CA ARG A 132 7.43 6.73 10.07
C ARG A 132 8.56 6.32 9.15
N ILE A 133 9.00 5.08 9.29
CA ILE A 133 10.08 4.50 8.51
C ILE A 133 9.45 3.40 7.69
N TYR A 134 9.54 3.55 6.37
CA TYR A 134 9.10 2.53 5.42
C TYR A 134 9.89 1.23 5.66
N ASN A 135 9.19 0.11 5.71
CA ASN A 135 9.81 -1.21 5.86
C ASN A 135 10.05 -1.82 4.47
N ASP A 136 11.32 -1.92 4.06
CA ASP A 136 11.75 -2.46 2.77
C ASP A 136 12.12 -3.95 2.82
N GLU A 137 11.85 -4.67 3.92
CA GLU A 137 12.18 -6.09 4.09
C GLU A 137 11.59 -6.99 2.98
N TYR A 138 10.46 -6.58 2.40
CA TYR A 138 9.77 -7.30 1.33
C TYR A 138 9.99 -6.68 -0.07
N THR A 139 10.82 -5.63 -0.17
CA THR A 139 11.11 -4.92 -1.41
C THR A 139 12.47 -5.34 -1.96
N THR A 140 12.51 -5.73 -3.23
CA THR A 140 13.79 -5.94 -3.92
C THR A 140 14.34 -4.58 -4.34
N ILE A 141 15.37 -4.09 -3.67
CA ILE A 141 16.09 -2.87 -4.06
C ILE A 141 16.85 -3.16 -5.37
N VAL A 142 16.52 -2.42 -6.44
CA VAL A 142 17.25 -2.50 -7.71
C VAL A 142 18.37 -1.46 -7.67
N PHE A 143 19.63 -1.91 -7.67
CA PHE A 143 20.77 -0.98 -7.71
C PHE A 143 21.01 -0.54 -9.16
N ASN A 144 21.18 0.78 -9.38
CA ASN A 144 21.51 1.39 -10.68
C ASN A 144 22.77 0.83 -11.38
N LYS A 145 23.57 0.00 -10.71
CA LYS A 145 24.71 -0.69 -11.33
C LYS A 145 24.28 -1.73 -12.37
N ASP A 146 23.01 -2.14 -12.38
CA ASP A 146 22.46 -3.07 -13.35
C ASP A 146 21.95 -2.37 -14.63
N ILE A 147 21.97 -1.04 -14.69
CA ILE A 147 21.53 -0.26 -15.86
C ILE A 147 22.62 -0.16 -16.94
N GLU A 148 23.89 -0.40 -16.61
CA GLU A 148 24.99 -0.36 -17.61
C GLU A 148 24.96 -1.51 -18.63
N ASN A 149 24.18 -2.59 -18.39
CA ASN A 149 24.13 -3.76 -19.28
C ASN A 149 22.79 -4.03 -19.97
N GLY A 150 21.88 -3.04 -20.01
CA GLY A 150 20.71 -3.08 -20.87
C GLY A 150 19.57 -3.97 -20.37
N ILE A 151 18.41 -3.33 -20.24
CA ILE A 151 17.10 -3.88 -19.82
C ILE A 151 17.01 -4.16 -18.30
N PRO A 152 16.31 -3.29 -17.54
CA PRO A 152 15.91 -3.62 -16.19
C PRO A 152 15.00 -4.84 -16.24
N GLN A 153 15.45 -5.97 -15.67
CA GLN A 153 14.53 -7.06 -15.37
C GLN A 153 13.73 -6.64 -14.13
N LEU A 154 12.58 -6.00 -14.37
CA LEU A 154 11.53 -5.88 -13.36
C LEU A 154 11.26 -7.29 -12.80
N PRO A 155 11.10 -7.45 -11.47
CA PRO A 155 10.87 -8.76 -10.89
C PRO A 155 9.63 -9.40 -11.50
N GLU A 156 9.79 -10.60 -12.10
CA GLU A 156 8.74 -11.36 -12.80
C GLU A 156 7.44 -11.51 -11.98
N LYS A 157 7.51 -11.41 -10.65
CA LYS A 157 6.36 -11.44 -9.75
C LYS A 157 5.50 -10.16 -9.76
N LYS A 158 6.08 -8.96 -9.87
CA LYS A 158 5.29 -7.71 -10.00
C LYS A 158 4.69 -7.63 -11.42
N ILE A 159 5.46 -7.89 -12.48
CA ILE A 159 5.00 -7.77 -13.89
C ILE A 159 3.78 -8.67 -14.19
N ASN A 160 3.77 -9.91 -13.70
CA ASN A 160 2.71 -10.88 -14.00
C ASN A 160 1.36 -10.53 -13.33
N PHE A 161 1.34 -9.70 -12.28
CA PHE A 161 0.11 -9.28 -11.62
C PHE A 161 -0.52 -8.07 -12.32
N PHE A 162 0.29 -7.06 -12.69
CA PHE A 162 -0.15 -5.87 -13.43
C PHE A 162 -0.75 -6.22 -14.80
N THR A 163 -0.14 -7.14 -15.56
CA THR A 163 -0.69 -7.58 -16.85
C THR A 163 -2.02 -8.31 -16.74
N ARG A 164 -2.40 -8.81 -15.55
CA ARG A 164 -3.67 -9.52 -15.33
C ARG A 164 -4.82 -8.58 -14.91
N LEU A 165 -4.52 -7.49 -14.21
CA LEU A 165 -5.49 -6.49 -13.77
C LEU A 165 -5.96 -5.55 -14.89
N PHE A 166 -5.04 -5.15 -15.78
CA PHE A 166 -5.36 -4.17 -16.84
C PHE A 166 -5.80 -4.78 -18.18
N ARG A 167 -5.68 -6.11 -18.35
CA ARG A 167 -6.12 -6.79 -19.59
C ARG A 167 -7.61 -7.16 -19.59
N ASN A 168 -8.29 -7.10 -18.44
CA ASN A 168 -9.72 -7.44 -18.31
C ASN A 168 -10.67 -6.22 -18.26
N LYS A 169 -10.20 -5.01 -18.61
CA LYS A 169 -11.09 -3.85 -18.83
C LYS A 169 -11.37 -3.52 -20.30
N ASN A 170 -11.05 -4.43 -21.22
CA ASN A 170 -11.48 -4.35 -22.63
C ASN A 170 -12.15 -5.67 -23.05
N THR A 171 -13.39 -5.86 -22.61
CA THR A 171 -14.47 -6.58 -23.33
C THR A 171 -15.80 -6.18 -22.74
#